data_AF-A0A349BBA2-F1
#
_entry.id   AF-A0A349BBA2-F1
#
_cell.length_a   1.000
_cell.length_b   1.000
_cell.length_c   1.000
_cell.angle_alpha   90.00
_cell.angle_beta   90.00
_cell.angle_gamma   90.00
#
_symmetry.space_group_name_H-M   'P 1'
#
loop_
_entity.id
_entity.type
_entity.pdbx_description
1 polymer ?
#
loop_
_entity_poly.entity_id
_entity_poly.type
_entity_poly.pdbx_seq_one_letter_code
_entity_poly.pdbx_strand_id
1 'polypeptide(L)'
;RQRLRQVRRRAEDAGVAVVDCSALAPDEAMDRVLAVEARSWKGEEGTGLASASLAEFYRRMAWRLAAGEALRLLFARQGERDIGYVLG
;
A
#
# COMPACT_ATOMS: atom_id res chain seq x y z
N ARG A 1 4.90 -19.69 -13.52
CA ARG A 1 4.40 -19.95 -12.14
C ARG A 1 5.51 -20.35 -11.14
N GLN A 2 6.48 -21.21 -11.50
CA GLN A 2 7.61 -21.58 -10.60
C GLN A 2 8.44 -20.37 -10.11
N ARG A 3 8.81 -19.44 -10.99
CA ARG A 3 9.56 -18.21 -10.60
C ARG A 3 8.81 -17.37 -9.54
N LEU A 4 7.48 -17.24 -9.65
CA LEU A 4 6.69 -16.50 -8.66
C LEU A 4 6.70 -17.17 -7.28
N ARG A 5 6.65 -18.51 -7.23
CA ARG A 5 6.78 -19.26 -5.97
C ARG A 5 8.17 -19.08 -5.35
N GLN A 6 9.22 -19.07 -6.18
CA GLN A 6 10.59 -18.86 -5.72
C GLN A 6 10.79 -17.44 -5.17
N VAL A 7 10.28 -16.42 -5.87
CA VAL A 7 10.33 -15.03 -5.40
C VAL A 7 9.53 -14.86 -4.11
N ARG A 8 8.34 -15.47 -4.01
CA ARG A 8 7.54 -15.46 -2.77
C ARG A 8 8.30 -16.09 -1.62
N ARG A 9 8.90 -17.26 -1.81
CA ARG A 9 9.70 -17.94 -0.78
C ARG A 9 10.87 -17.08 -0.32
N ARG A 10 11.61 -16.46 -1.25
CA ARG A 10 12.70 -15.54 -0.89
C ARG A 10 12.22 -14.32 -0.10
N ALA A 11 11.04 -13.79 -0.43
CA ALA A 11 10.44 -12.71 0.33
C ALA A 11 10.06 -13.17 1.75
N GLU A 12 9.44 -14.35 1.88
CA GLU A 12 9.15 -14.99 3.17
C GLU A 12 10.43 -15.18 4.00
N ASP A 13 11.50 -15.72 3.40
CA ASP A 13 12.81 -15.93 4.05
C ASP A 13 13.48 -14.61 4.48
N ALA A 14 13.20 -13.52 3.77
CA ALA A 14 13.63 -12.16 4.12
C ALA A 14 12.72 -11.46 5.14
N GLY A 15 11.72 -12.18 5.69
CA GLY A 15 10.79 -11.68 6.69
C GLY A 15 9.69 -10.77 6.13
N VAL A 16 9.44 -10.84 4.81
CA VAL A 16 8.39 -10.05 4.15
C VAL A 16 7.10 -10.86 4.06
N ALA A 17 6.03 -10.35 4.65
CA ALA A 17 4.68 -10.87 4.57
C ALA A 17 3.78 -9.96 3.72
N VAL A 18 2.78 -10.55 3.05
CA VAL A 18 1.69 -9.78 2.42
C VAL A 18 0.51 -9.77 3.38
N VAL A 19 0.04 -8.59 3.74
CA VAL A 19 -1.06 -8.37 4.68
C VAL A 19 -2.23 -7.75 3.95
N ASP A 20 -3.40 -8.38 4.04
CA ASP A 20 -4.65 -7.79 3.55
C ASP A 20 -5.18 -6.75 4.55
N CYS A 21 -5.41 -5.55 4.07
CA CYS A 21 -5.90 -4.40 4.82
C CYS A 21 -7.13 -3.78 4.15
N SER A 22 -7.79 -4.52 3.27
CA SER A 22 -9.00 -4.08 2.54
C SER A 22 -10.17 -3.76 3.47
N ALA A 23 -10.17 -4.31 4.70
CA ALA A 23 -11.20 -4.09 5.71
C ALA A 23 -10.92 -2.92 6.66
N LEU A 24 -9.79 -2.21 6.51
CA LEU A 24 -9.51 -1.03 7.32
C LEU A 24 -10.45 0.11 6.98
N ALA A 25 -10.64 1.02 7.93
CA ALA A 25 -11.31 2.29 7.64
C ALA A 25 -10.55 3.01 6.51
N PRO A 26 -11.24 3.62 5.53
CA PRO A 26 -10.58 4.22 4.37
C PRO A 26 -9.50 5.24 4.73
N ASP A 27 -9.72 6.04 5.77
CA ASP A 27 -8.74 7.02 6.23
C ASP A 27 -7.50 6.35 6.83
N GLU A 28 -7.66 5.31 7.65
CA GLU A 28 -6.55 4.53 8.22
C GLU A 28 -5.72 3.82 7.14
N ALA A 29 -6.42 3.22 6.17
CA ALA A 29 -5.81 2.62 4.99
C ALA A 29 -4.94 3.65 4.23
N MET A 30 -5.49 4.84 4.00
CA MET A 30 -4.80 5.90 3.27
C MET A 30 -3.64 6.52 4.04
N ASP A 31 -3.75 6.67 5.37
CA ASP A 31 -2.64 7.14 6.20
C ASP A 31 -1.44 6.18 6.12
N ARG A 32 -1.69 4.87 6.10
CA ARG A 32 -0.62 3.87 5.91
C ARG A 32 -0.02 3.90 4.51
N VAL A 33 -0.84 4.07 3.47
CA VAL A 33 -0.37 4.25 2.08
C VAL A 33 0.55 5.47 1.98
N LEU A 34 0.12 6.61 2.51
CA LEU A 34 0.90 7.86 2.49
C LEU A 34 2.20 7.73 3.29
N ALA A 35 2.19 7.00 4.41
CA ALA A 35 3.40 6.73 5.18
C ALA A 35 4.45 5.90 4.41
N VAL A 36 4.01 4.99 3.53
CA VAL A 36 4.91 4.25 2.63
C VAL A 36 5.42 5.17 1.51
N GLU A 37 4.53 5.95 0.88
CA GLU A 37 4.89 6.87 -0.22
C GLU A 37 5.91 7.93 0.20
N ALA A 38 5.72 8.55 1.37
CA ALA A 38 6.62 9.57 1.91
C ALA A 38 8.05 9.06 2.15
N ARG A 39 8.25 7.74 2.21
CA ARG A 39 9.55 7.08 2.45
C ARG A 39 10.11 6.43 1.17
N SER A 40 9.38 6.49 0.07
CA SER A 40 9.81 5.93 -1.22
C SER A 40 10.69 6.93 -1.98
N TRP A 41 11.55 6.44 -2.88
CA TRP A 41 12.37 7.26 -3.80
C TRP A 41 11.54 8.37 -4.48
N LYS A 42 10.25 8.12 -4.79
CA LYS A 42 9.35 9.09 -5.44
C LYS A 42 8.98 10.30 -4.56
N GLY A 43 9.23 10.24 -3.25
CA GLY A 43 9.15 11.39 -2.34
C GLY A 43 10.35 12.33 -2.46
N GLU A 44 11.53 11.83 -2.84
CA GLU A 44 12.75 12.65 -2.98
C GLU A 44 12.76 13.52 -4.25
N GLU A 45 12.07 13.10 -5.31
CA GLU A 45 11.97 13.84 -6.57
C GLU A 45 10.68 14.69 -6.71
N GLY A 46 9.78 14.66 -5.72
CA GLY A 46 8.54 15.46 -5.74
C GLY A 46 7.51 15.09 -6.82
N THR A 47 7.66 13.93 -7.46
CA THR A 47 6.78 13.43 -8.54
C THR A 47 5.81 12.34 -8.09
N GLY A 48 5.84 11.96 -6.81
CA GLY A 48 4.98 10.94 -6.21
C GLY A 48 3.62 11.44 -5.71
N LEU A 49 2.89 10.52 -5.08
CA LEU A 49 1.56 10.68 -4.46
C LEU A 49 1.46 11.74 -3.35
N ALA A 50 2.59 12.35 -2.98
CA ALA A 50 2.74 13.28 -1.88
C ALA A 50 2.39 14.73 -2.23
N SER A 51 2.02 15.06 -3.48
CA SER A 51 1.39 16.36 -3.74
C SER A 51 0.02 16.38 -3.05
N ALA A 52 -0.28 17.45 -2.30
CA ALA A 52 -1.48 17.53 -1.45
C ALA A 52 -2.78 17.26 -2.23
N SER A 53 -2.84 17.68 -3.50
CA SER A 53 -3.99 17.43 -4.39
C SER A 53 -4.21 15.95 -4.70
N LEU A 54 -3.13 15.18 -4.79
CA LEU A 54 -3.20 13.76 -5.12
C LEU A 54 -3.58 12.94 -3.88
N ALA A 55 -3.05 13.26 -2.70
CA ALA A 55 -3.46 12.62 -1.45
C ALA A 55 -4.98 12.76 -1.19
N GLU A 56 -5.56 13.95 -1.40
CA GLU A 56 -7.01 14.15 -1.28
C GLU A 56 -7.81 13.33 -2.31
N PHE A 57 -7.33 13.27 -3.56
CA PHE A 57 -7.95 12.44 -4.59
C PHE A 57 -8.01 10.98 -4.17
N TYR A 58 -6.89 10.41 -3.68
CA TYR A 58 -6.85 9.01 -3.26
C TYR A 58 -7.70 8.74 -2.01
N ARG A 59 -7.78 9.68 -1.05
CA ARG A 59 -8.73 9.57 0.06
C ARG A 59 -10.17 9.47 -0.42
N ARG A 60 -10.59 10.36 -1.33
CA ARG A 60 -11.94 10.32 -1.91
C ARG A 60 -12.20 9.03 -2.69
N MET A 61 -11.20 8.56 -3.43
CA MET A 61 -11.28 7.30 -4.17
C MET A 61 -11.44 6.11 -3.22
N ALA A 62 -10.64 6.01 -2.16
CA ALA A 62 -10.71 4.93 -1.18
C ALA A 62 -12.08 4.86 -0.51
N TRP A 63 -12.64 6.02 -0.12
CA TRP A 63 -13.99 6.11 0.42
C TRP A 63 -15.05 5.57 -0.54
N ARG A 64 -14.96 5.94 -1.82
CA ARG A 64 -15.91 5.50 -2.85
C ARG A 64 -15.81 4.00 -3.13
N LEU A 65 -14.60 3.45 -3.12
CA LEU A 65 -14.35 2.02 -3.28
C LEU A 65 -14.84 1.22 -2.07
N ALA A 66 -14.59 1.70 -0.84
CA ALA A 66 -15.04 1.03 0.37
C ALA A 66 -16.57 0.99 0.47
N ALA A 67 -17.26 2.08 0.13
CA ALA A 67 -18.72 2.12 0.09
C ALA A 67 -19.33 1.13 -0.91
N GLY A 68 -18.58 0.74 -1.94
CA GLY A 68 -18.97 -0.27 -2.92
C GLY A 68 -18.37 -1.67 -2.68
N GLU A 69 -17.76 -1.92 -1.51
CA GLU A 69 -17.06 -3.17 -1.18
C GLU A 69 -15.98 -3.57 -2.21
N ALA A 70 -15.46 -2.57 -2.93
CA ALA A 70 -14.51 -2.74 -4.02
C ALA A 70 -13.08 -2.41 -3.60
N LEU A 71 -12.88 -1.78 -2.42
CA LEU A 71 -11.55 -1.42 -1.94
C LEU A 71 -10.71 -2.69 -1.70
N ARG A 72 -9.57 -2.75 -2.36
CA ARG A 72 -8.53 -3.77 -2.20
C ARG A 72 -7.24 -3.09 -1.81
N LEU A 73 -6.71 -3.48 -0.66
CA LEU A 73 -5.46 -2.95 -0.16
C LEU A 73 -4.61 -4.07 0.42
N LEU A 74 -3.46 -4.30 -0.21
CA LEU A 74 -2.45 -5.24 0.26
C LEU A 74 -1.18 -4.48 0.59
N PHE A 75 -0.60 -4.76 1.75
CA PHE A 75 0.73 -4.26 2.12
C PHE A 75 1.77 -5.36 2.06
N ALA A 76 2.94 -5.05 1.51
CA ALA A 76 4.15 -5.79 1.81
C ALA A 76 4.73 -5.26 3.13
N ARG A 77 4.88 -6.13 4.12
CA ARG A 77 5.32 -5.80 5.46
C ARG A 77 6.55 -6.59 5.84
N GLN A 78 7.58 -5.92 6.35
CA GLN A 78 8.76 -6.54 6.93
C GLN A 78 8.80 -6.22 8.44
N GLY A 79 8.60 -7.23 9.28
CA GLY A 79 8.37 -7.01 10.72
C GLY A 79 7.08 -6.23 10.97
N GLU A 80 7.17 -5.08 11.64
CA GLU A 80 6.03 -4.17 11.87
C GLU A 80 5.91 -3.07 10.81
N ARG A 81 6.85 -3.02 9.86
CA ARG A 81 6.97 -1.92 8.91
C ARG A 81 6.38 -2.25 7.56
N ASP A 82 5.47 -1.40 7.09
CA ASP A 82 5.00 -1.43 5.71
C ASP A 82 6.09 -0.84 4.78
N ILE A 83 6.40 -1.58 3.72
CA ILE A 83 7.49 -1.26 2.77
C ILE A 83 7.01 -1.13 1.32
N GLY A 84 5.75 -1.47 1.05
CA GLY A 84 5.11 -1.37 -0.24
C GLY A 84 3.63 -1.68 -0.14
N TYR A 85 2.85 -1.27 -1.12
CA TYR A 85 1.42 -1.55 -1.16
C TYR A 85 0.91 -1.72 -2.58
N VAL A 86 -0.26 -2.35 -2.69
CA VAL A 86 -1.11 -2.34 -3.88
C VAL A 86 -2.47 -1.87 -3.43
N LEU A 87 -2.95 -0.78 -4.03
CA LEU A 87 -4.27 -0.19 -3.81
C LEU A 87 -5.08 -0.30 -5.10
N GLY A 88 -6.32 -0.76 -5.02
CA GLY A 88 -7.24 -0.90 -6.15
C GLY A 88 -8.68 -1.07 -5.73
#